data_AF-A0A938C9W3-F1
#
_entry.id   AF-A0A938C9W3-F1
#
_cell.length_a   1.000
_cell.length_b   1.000
_cell.length_c   1.000
_cell.angle_alpha   90.00
_cell.angle_beta   90.00
_cell.angle_gamma   90.00
#
_symmetry.space_group_name_H-M   'P 1'
#
loop_
_entity.id
_entity.type
_entity.pdbx_description
1 polymer ?
#
loop_
_entity_poly.entity_id
_entity_poly.type
_entity_poly.pdbx_seq_one_letter_code
_entity_poly.pdbx_strand_id
1 'polypeptide(L)'
;MSLNRRAQLKRSVSRWFSGLGLIALVAILLAPRIVHRDERWLLTVNGEPIDVIGAVVEGWGRLSSDCSAVTTVALDTVEGRLLRDLLRRHSPPDSESARLVRVDSARGWLLVEAGFDVLPPVLVLIRSESQQPAAMEIRAVWSGSAHPWRLVPFAAEYLSVRAPDAPPELIRCARPSFR
;
A
#
# COMPACT_ATOMS: atom_id res chain seq x y z
N MET A 1 59.02 15.96 1.14
CA MET A 1 57.61 15.48 1.00
C MET A 1 56.74 16.10 2.11
N SER A 2 56.02 17.21 1.87
CA SER A 2 55.12 17.78 2.91
C SER A 2 54.00 18.71 2.39
N LEU A 3 53.97 19.08 1.11
CA LEU A 3 53.02 20.10 0.61
C LEU A 3 51.65 19.57 0.13
N ASN A 4 51.42 18.26 0.08
CA ASN A 4 50.27 17.69 -0.64
C ASN A 4 49.02 17.39 0.22
N ARG A 5 49.07 17.50 1.56
CA ARG A 5 47.92 17.19 2.44
C ARG A 5 46.90 18.33 2.57
N ARG A 6 47.33 19.60 2.50
CA ARG A 6 46.43 20.76 2.70
C ARG A 6 45.47 21.01 1.53
N ALA A 7 45.86 20.65 0.31
CA ALA A 7 45.03 20.83 -0.89
C ALA A 7 43.88 19.81 -0.98
N GLN A 8 44.08 18.58 -0.48
CA GLN A 8 43.05 17.55 -0.49
C GLN A 8 41.94 17.81 0.54
N LEU A 9 42.24 18.36 1.73
CA LEU A 9 41.19 18.71 2.70
C LEU A 9 40.26 19.83 2.21
N LYS A 10 40.79 20.86 1.54
CA LYS A 10 39.98 21.98 1.03
C LYS A 10 38.95 21.55 -0.03
N ARG A 11 39.31 20.59 -0.89
CA ARG A 11 38.41 20.06 -1.93
C ARG A 11 37.30 19.18 -1.37
N SER A 12 37.56 18.49 -0.26
CA SER A 12 36.52 17.72 0.45
C SER A 12 35.50 18.68 1.06
N VAL A 13 35.93 19.63 1.87
CA VAL A 13 35.05 20.59 2.57
C VAL A 13 34.18 21.41 1.59
N SER A 14 34.73 21.82 0.45
CA SER A 14 33.99 22.58 -0.58
C SER A 14 32.80 21.83 -1.18
N ARG A 15 32.86 20.50 -1.32
CA ARG A 15 31.75 19.71 -1.89
C ARG A 15 30.57 19.54 -0.92
N TRP A 16 30.84 19.53 0.39
CA TRP A 16 29.78 19.49 1.42
C TRP A 16 28.98 20.79 1.47
N PHE A 17 29.63 21.95 1.29
CA PHE A 17 28.95 23.25 1.25
C PHE A 17 28.07 23.43 0.01
N SER A 18 28.47 22.90 -1.16
CA SER A 18 27.66 22.97 -2.38
C SER A 18 26.40 22.10 -2.31
N GLY A 19 26.47 20.92 -1.68
CA GLY A 19 25.31 20.04 -1.52
C GLY A 19 24.26 20.60 -0.55
N LEU A 20 24.71 21.11 0.61
CA LEU A 20 23.83 21.73 1.60
C LEU A 20 23.18 23.02 1.08
N GLY A 21 23.92 23.84 0.33
CA GLY A 21 23.39 25.05 -0.30
C GLY A 21 22.27 24.75 -1.31
N LEU A 22 22.42 23.69 -2.10
CA LEU A 22 21.39 23.28 -3.06
C LEU A 22 20.12 22.75 -2.37
N ILE A 23 20.26 21.92 -1.32
CA ILE A 23 19.12 21.41 -0.56
C ILE A 23 18.37 22.57 0.12
N ALA A 24 19.08 23.51 0.72
CA ALA A 24 18.49 24.69 1.34
C ALA A 24 17.74 25.55 0.32
N LEU A 25 18.33 25.79 -0.87
CA LEU A 25 17.68 26.53 -1.95
C LEU A 25 16.39 25.83 -2.42
N VAL A 26 16.44 24.51 -2.60
CA VAL A 26 15.26 23.70 -2.97
C VAL A 26 14.17 23.79 -1.90
N ALA A 27 14.52 23.65 -0.62
CA ALA A 27 13.56 23.76 0.48
C ALA A 27 12.90 25.15 0.53
N ILE A 28 13.66 26.23 0.28
CA ILE A 28 13.12 27.59 0.23
C ILE A 28 12.14 27.75 -0.94
N LEU A 29 12.52 27.29 -2.14
CA LEU A 29 11.69 27.42 -3.35
C LEU A 29 10.40 26.60 -3.28
N LEU A 30 10.43 25.44 -2.63
CA LEU A 30 9.28 24.53 -2.50
C LEU A 30 8.32 24.89 -1.37
N ALA A 31 8.72 25.79 -0.46
CA ALA A 31 7.94 26.28 0.67
C ALA A 31 7.16 25.17 1.41
N PRO A 32 7.83 24.10 1.88
CA PRO A 32 7.15 22.96 2.46
C PRO A 32 6.39 23.36 3.73
N ARG A 33 5.17 22.84 3.88
CA ARG A 33 4.35 23.04 5.09
C ARG A 33 3.92 21.71 5.66
N ILE A 34 4.02 21.57 6.97
CA ILE A 34 3.47 20.41 7.67
C ILE A 34 1.99 20.70 7.94
N VAL A 35 1.12 19.78 7.56
CA VAL A 35 -0.34 19.87 7.75
C VAL A 35 -0.82 18.63 8.47
N HIS A 36 -1.77 18.81 9.39
CA HIS A 36 -2.43 17.71 10.09
C HIS A 36 -3.84 17.50 9.51
N ARG A 37 -4.18 16.26 9.14
CA ARG A 37 -5.51 15.85 8.69
C ARG A 37 -5.79 14.41 9.12
N ASP A 38 -7.01 14.14 9.56
CA ASP A 38 -7.48 12.79 9.91
C ASP A 38 -6.48 12.05 10.84
N GLU A 39 -6.06 12.73 11.91
CA GLU A 39 -5.09 12.24 12.91
C GLU A 39 -3.68 11.93 12.38
N ARG A 40 -3.35 12.35 11.15
CA ARG A 40 -2.06 12.09 10.51
C ARG A 40 -1.43 13.33 9.91
N TRP A 41 -0.13 13.25 9.67
CA TRP A 41 0.69 14.36 9.20
C TRP A 41 1.02 14.21 7.71
N LEU A 42 0.86 15.30 6.98
CA LEU A 42 1.20 15.44 5.57
C LEU A 42 2.25 16.54 5.40
N LEU A 43 3.13 16.36 4.43
CA LEU A 43 3.98 17.43 3.94
C LEU A 43 3.32 18.04 2.71
N THR A 44 3.10 19.33 2.70
CA THR A 44 2.57 20.05 1.54
C THR A 44 3.72 20.74 0.82
N VAL A 45 3.88 20.49 -0.48
CA VAL A 45 4.87 21.16 -1.34
C VAL A 45 4.11 21.91 -2.43
N ASN A 46 4.34 23.21 -2.58
CA ASN A 46 3.58 24.06 -3.52
C ASN A 46 2.04 23.94 -3.39
N GLY A 47 1.53 23.66 -2.19
CA GLY A 47 0.09 23.46 -1.95
C GLY A 47 -0.43 22.04 -2.16
N GLU A 48 0.37 21.12 -2.70
CA GLU A 48 -0.01 19.72 -2.91
C GLU A 48 0.38 18.85 -1.70
N PRO A 49 -0.57 18.13 -1.09
CA PRO A 49 -0.31 17.26 0.05
C PRO A 49 0.41 15.97 -0.35
N ILE A 50 1.43 15.59 0.42
CA ILE A 50 2.27 14.41 0.22
C ILE A 50 2.38 13.64 1.53
N ASP A 51 2.02 12.35 1.48
CA ASP A 51 2.18 11.42 2.60
C ASP A 51 3.60 10.84 2.66
N VAL A 52 4.50 11.60 3.26
CA VAL A 52 5.92 11.23 3.43
C VAL A 52 6.06 10.02 4.35
N ILE A 53 5.27 9.96 5.42
CA ILE A 53 5.32 8.86 6.39
C ILE A 53 4.87 7.57 5.71
N GLY A 54 3.73 7.59 5.01
CA GLY A 54 3.26 6.45 4.23
C GLY A 54 4.26 6.01 3.17
N ALA A 55 4.97 6.93 2.51
CA ALA A 55 5.98 6.57 1.51
C ALA A 55 7.16 5.81 2.13
N VAL A 56 7.61 6.23 3.33
CA VAL A 56 8.65 5.53 4.09
C VAL A 56 8.16 4.17 4.54
N VAL A 57 6.95 4.09 5.12
CA VAL A 57 6.35 2.82 5.59
C VAL A 57 6.18 1.83 4.45
N GLU A 58 5.64 2.28 3.31
CA GLU A 58 5.49 1.45 2.12
C GLU A 58 6.86 0.96 1.62
N GLY A 59 7.84 1.86 1.49
CA GLY A 59 9.18 1.53 1.03
C GLY A 59 9.87 0.51 1.94
N TRP A 60 9.80 0.71 3.25
CA TRP A 60 10.32 -0.22 4.25
C TRP A 60 9.61 -1.57 4.17
N GLY A 61 8.28 -1.58 4.16
CA GLY A 61 7.48 -2.79 4.03
C GLY A 61 7.83 -3.59 2.78
N ARG A 62 8.11 -2.94 1.64
CA ARG A 62 8.55 -3.64 0.43
C ARG A 62 9.88 -4.38 0.59
N LEU A 63 10.79 -3.83 1.39
CA LEU A 63 12.14 -4.35 1.59
C LEU A 63 12.21 -5.40 2.70
N SER A 64 11.40 -5.24 3.74
CA SER A 64 11.49 -6.06 4.95
C SER A 64 10.43 -7.14 5.08
N SER A 65 9.42 -7.19 4.22
CA SER A 65 8.34 -8.19 4.33
C SER A 65 8.78 -9.55 3.82
N ASP A 66 8.56 -10.57 4.65
CA ASP A 66 8.62 -11.97 4.21
C ASP A 66 7.25 -12.40 3.67
N CYS A 67 7.20 -12.66 2.36
CA CYS A 67 6.00 -13.07 1.64
C CYS A 67 6.03 -14.54 1.24
N SER A 68 6.96 -15.34 1.78
CA SER A 68 7.13 -16.75 1.40
C SER A 68 5.90 -17.62 1.66
N ALA A 69 5.09 -17.27 2.66
CA ALA A 69 3.84 -17.96 2.99
C ALA A 69 2.62 -17.46 2.20
N VAL A 70 2.78 -16.42 1.36
CA VAL A 70 1.70 -15.85 0.55
C VAL A 70 1.76 -16.43 -0.85
N THR A 71 0.65 -17.05 -1.28
CA THR A 71 0.54 -17.66 -2.60
C THR A 71 -0.53 -16.97 -3.42
N THR A 72 -0.23 -16.68 -4.69
CA THR A 72 -1.24 -16.14 -5.61
C THR A 72 -2.12 -17.26 -6.13
N VAL A 73 -3.43 -17.08 -6.02
CA VAL A 73 -4.44 -18.04 -6.49
C VAL A 73 -4.80 -17.73 -7.94
N ALA A 74 -4.84 -18.77 -8.77
CA ALA A 74 -5.24 -18.62 -10.18
C ALA A 74 -6.74 -18.29 -10.30
N LEU A 75 -7.06 -17.30 -11.14
CA LEU A 75 -8.39 -16.70 -11.21
C LEU A 75 -9.42 -17.54 -11.98
N ASP A 76 -8.97 -18.50 -12.78
CA ASP A 76 -9.77 -19.41 -13.63
C ASP A 76 -10.14 -20.72 -12.92
N THR A 77 -9.71 -20.89 -11.67
CA THR A 77 -10.01 -22.05 -10.82
C THR A 77 -11.47 -22.06 -10.34
N VAL A 78 -11.88 -23.18 -9.75
CA VAL A 78 -13.17 -23.30 -9.05
C VAL A 78 -13.27 -22.23 -7.94
N GLU A 79 -12.21 -22.08 -7.14
CA GLU A 79 -12.10 -21.07 -6.08
C GLU A 79 -12.27 -19.65 -6.63
N GLY A 80 -11.61 -19.31 -7.75
CA GLY A 80 -11.77 -18.02 -8.42
C GLY A 80 -13.20 -17.75 -8.91
N ARG A 81 -13.94 -18.78 -9.37
CA ARG A 81 -15.36 -18.60 -9.72
C ARG A 81 -16.21 -18.32 -8.48
N LEU A 82 -15.99 -19.05 -7.39
CA LEU A 82 -16.73 -18.88 -6.15
C LEU A 82 -16.49 -17.52 -5.51
N LEU A 83 -15.25 -17.02 -5.56
CA LEU A 83 -14.91 -15.67 -5.12
C LEU A 83 -15.62 -14.60 -5.95
N ARG A 84 -15.64 -14.73 -7.28
CA ARG A 84 -16.45 -13.80 -8.12
C ARG A 84 -17.91 -13.82 -7.72
N ASP A 85 -18.48 -15.01 -7.55
CA ASP A 85 -19.88 -15.17 -7.21
C ASP A 85 -20.20 -14.61 -5.82
N LEU A 86 -19.31 -14.78 -4.84
CA LEU A 86 -19.42 -14.17 -3.52
C LEU A 86 -19.44 -12.64 -3.61
N LEU A 87 -18.50 -12.04 -4.35
CA LEU A 87 -18.43 -10.59 -4.53
C LEU A 87 -19.66 -10.04 -5.26
N ARG A 88 -20.12 -10.73 -6.31
CA ARG A 88 -21.31 -10.33 -7.07
C ARG A 88 -22.56 -10.28 -6.22
N ARG A 89 -22.71 -11.22 -5.28
CA ARG A 89 -23.87 -11.30 -4.37
C ARG A 89 -23.76 -10.41 -3.13
N HIS A 90 -22.60 -9.84 -2.84
CA HIS A 90 -22.41 -9.11 -1.58
C HIS A 90 -23.26 -7.83 -1.49
N SER A 91 -23.36 -7.04 -2.57
CA SER A 91 -24.19 -5.83 -2.60
C SER A 91 -24.66 -5.41 -4.01
N PRO A 92 -25.53 -6.19 -4.67
CA PRO A 92 -26.12 -5.83 -5.98
C PRO A 92 -26.89 -4.50 -5.92
N PRO A 93 -27.09 -3.79 -7.05
CA PRO A 93 -26.80 -4.21 -8.43
C PRO A 93 -25.37 -3.96 -8.90
N ASP A 94 -24.70 -2.94 -8.37
CA ASP A 94 -23.41 -2.48 -8.92
C ASP A 94 -22.28 -3.52 -8.74
N SER A 95 -22.40 -4.41 -7.75
CA SER A 95 -21.45 -5.51 -7.55
C SER A 95 -21.57 -6.64 -8.58
N GLU A 96 -22.63 -6.73 -9.39
CA GLU A 96 -22.78 -7.78 -10.42
C GLU A 96 -21.64 -7.75 -11.45
N SER A 97 -21.08 -6.56 -11.69
CA SER A 97 -19.94 -6.35 -12.58
C SER A 97 -18.59 -6.82 -12.01
N ALA A 98 -18.55 -7.35 -10.78
CA ALA A 98 -17.32 -7.71 -10.09
C ALA A 98 -16.41 -8.61 -10.94
N ARG A 99 -15.14 -8.20 -11.05
CA ARG A 99 -14.05 -8.93 -11.67
C ARG A 99 -12.92 -9.07 -10.66
N LEU A 100 -12.37 -10.28 -10.54
CA LEU A 100 -11.14 -10.50 -9.78
C LEU A 100 -9.96 -9.94 -10.58
N VAL A 101 -9.13 -9.16 -9.92
CA VAL A 101 -7.87 -8.64 -10.46
C VAL A 101 -6.70 -9.46 -9.93
N ARG A 102 -6.71 -9.73 -8.62
CA ARG A 102 -5.68 -10.52 -7.95
C ARG A 102 -6.28 -11.21 -6.73
N VAL A 103 -5.82 -12.42 -6.46
CA VAL A 103 -6.17 -13.16 -5.24
C VAL A 103 -4.88 -13.71 -4.66
N ASP A 104 -4.59 -13.34 -3.42
CA ASP A 104 -3.50 -13.89 -2.64
C ASP A 104 -4.06 -14.65 -1.45
N SER A 105 -3.41 -15.75 -1.06
CA SER A 105 -3.85 -16.62 0.02
C SER A 105 -2.73 -16.87 1.03
N ALA A 106 -3.11 -16.98 2.30
CA ALA A 106 -2.23 -17.43 3.37
C ALA A 106 -3.07 -17.96 4.54
N ARG A 107 -2.71 -19.13 5.09
CA ARG A 107 -3.27 -19.68 6.35
C ARG A 107 -4.81 -19.66 6.45
N GLY A 108 -5.51 -20.02 5.38
CA GLY A 108 -6.99 -20.04 5.36
C GLY A 108 -7.63 -18.66 5.18
N TRP A 109 -6.86 -17.68 4.74
CA TRP A 109 -7.33 -16.34 4.40
C TRP A 109 -7.02 -16.02 2.94
N LEU A 110 -7.86 -15.18 2.37
CA LEU A 110 -7.75 -14.67 1.02
C LEU A 110 -7.79 -13.14 1.07
N LEU A 111 -6.85 -12.50 0.37
CA LEU A 111 -6.90 -11.08 0.06
C LEU A 111 -7.21 -10.93 -1.42
N VAL A 112 -8.36 -10.34 -1.71
CA VAL A 112 -8.89 -10.21 -3.06
C VAL A 112 -8.87 -8.75 -3.47
N GLU A 113 -8.18 -8.47 -4.56
CA GLU A 113 -8.35 -7.24 -5.31
C GLU A 113 -9.45 -7.46 -6.36
N ALA A 114 -10.47 -6.61 -6.31
CA ALA A 114 -11.57 -6.67 -7.26
C ALA A 114 -11.85 -5.30 -7.87
N GLY A 115 -12.22 -5.33 -9.15
CA GLY A 115 -12.68 -4.18 -9.92
C GLY A 115 -14.13 -4.34 -10.36
N PHE A 116 -14.73 -3.21 -10.71
CA PHE A 116 -16.13 -3.11 -11.13
C PHE A 116 -16.22 -2.18 -12.35
N ASP A 117 -17.39 -2.15 -12.99
CA ASP A 117 -17.61 -1.22 -14.11
C ASP A 117 -17.86 0.21 -13.64
N VAL A 118 -18.56 0.37 -12.51
CA VAL A 118 -19.00 1.68 -12.00
C VAL A 118 -18.50 1.99 -10.58
N LEU A 119 -18.13 0.96 -9.80
CA LEU A 119 -17.64 1.15 -8.44
C LEU A 119 -16.11 1.32 -8.42
N PRO A 120 -15.58 2.02 -7.41
CA PRO A 120 -14.15 2.01 -7.13
C PRO A 120 -13.62 0.59 -6.92
N PRO A 121 -12.34 0.33 -7.25
CA PRO A 121 -11.70 -0.93 -6.92
C PRO A 121 -11.63 -1.12 -5.40
N VAL A 122 -11.58 -2.38 -5.00
CA VAL A 122 -11.64 -2.79 -3.59
C VAL A 122 -10.57 -3.82 -3.25
N LEU A 123 -10.19 -3.82 -1.98
CA LEU A 123 -9.49 -4.91 -1.32
C LEU A 123 -10.42 -5.59 -0.32
N VAL A 124 -10.59 -6.90 -0.45
CA VAL A 124 -11.49 -7.71 0.37
C VAL A 124 -10.68 -8.78 1.10
N LEU A 125 -10.74 -8.78 2.42
CA LEU A 125 -10.25 -9.91 3.22
C LEU A 125 -11.38 -10.89 3.43
N ILE A 126 -11.12 -12.14 3.04
CA ILE A 126 -12.05 -13.25 3.15
C ILE A 126 -11.40 -14.33 4.01
N ARG A 127 -12.15 -14.84 4.97
CA ARG A 127 -11.76 -16.04 5.71
C ARG A 127 -12.35 -17.26 4.99
N SER A 128 -11.53 -18.27 4.73
CA SER A 128 -11.94 -19.52 4.11
C SER A 128 -11.61 -20.66 5.07
N GLU A 129 -12.57 -21.02 5.92
CA GLU A 129 -12.44 -22.19 6.80
C GLU A 129 -12.59 -23.47 5.95
N SER A 130 -11.47 -24.05 5.52
CA SER A 130 -11.34 -25.25 4.67
C SER A 130 -11.52 -25.04 3.15
N GLN A 131 -11.17 -26.07 2.37
CA GLN A 131 -11.34 -26.14 0.90
C GLN A 131 -12.83 -26.17 0.46
N GLN A 132 -13.76 -25.92 1.37
CA GLN A 132 -15.19 -25.96 1.10
C GLN A 132 -15.71 -24.55 0.79
N PRO A 133 -16.21 -24.32 -0.43
CA PRO A 133 -16.66 -23.02 -0.92
C PRO A 133 -17.73 -22.30 -0.07
N ALA A 134 -18.53 -23.07 0.67
CA ALA A 134 -19.65 -22.56 1.45
C ALA A 134 -19.21 -21.86 2.75
N ALA A 135 -17.93 -21.93 3.12
CA ALA A 135 -17.38 -21.36 4.34
C ALA A 135 -16.55 -20.08 4.11
N MET A 136 -16.76 -19.39 2.99
CA MET A 136 -16.11 -18.10 2.70
C MET A 136 -16.89 -16.95 3.35
N GLU A 137 -16.23 -16.20 4.22
CA GLU A 137 -16.80 -15.05 4.93
C GLU A 137 -16.01 -13.78 4.63
N ILE A 138 -16.67 -12.73 4.16
CA ILE A 138 -16.05 -11.40 4.01
C ILE A 138 -15.85 -10.81 5.41
N ARG A 139 -14.60 -10.54 5.78
CA ARG A 139 -14.23 -10.02 7.10
C ARG A 139 -13.91 -8.54 7.10
N ALA A 140 -13.36 -8.04 5.99
CA ALA A 140 -13.12 -6.62 5.81
C ALA A 140 -13.15 -6.23 4.33
N VAL A 141 -13.66 -5.04 4.05
CA VAL A 141 -13.67 -4.44 2.72
C VAL A 141 -13.10 -3.03 2.84
N TRP A 142 -12.07 -2.75 2.06
CA TRP A 142 -11.55 -1.41 1.83
C TRP A 142 -11.84 -1.01 0.38
N SER A 143 -12.36 0.19 0.16
CA SER A 143 -12.75 0.70 -1.16
C SER A 143 -12.36 2.15 -1.33
N GLY A 144 -12.05 2.56 -2.57
CA GLY A 144 -11.96 3.96 -2.95
C GLY A 144 -10.54 4.46 -3.17
N SER A 145 -10.36 5.78 -3.10
CA SER A 145 -9.04 6.41 -3.16
C SER A 145 -8.52 6.63 -1.74
N ALA A 146 -7.22 6.44 -1.56
CA ALA A 146 -6.54 6.84 -0.33
C ALA A 146 -6.05 8.29 -0.37
N HIS A 147 -6.18 9.02 -1.49
CA HIS A 147 -5.59 10.35 -1.63
C HIS A 147 -6.01 11.31 -0.50
N PRO A 148 -5.07 12.05 0.12
CA PRO A 148 -3.65 12.19 -0.24
C PRO A 148 -2.70 11.16 0.38
N TRP A 149 -3.23 10.19 1.11
CA TRP A 149 -2.49 9.12 1.76
C TRP A 149 -1.94 8.10 0.76
N ARG A 150 -0.86 7.43 1.13
CA ARG A 150 -0.37 6.27 0.37
C ARG A 150 -1.34 5.11 0.53
N LEU A 151 -1.84 4.61 -0.59
CA LEU A 151 -2.81 3.52 -0.66
C LEU A 151 -2.41 2.30 0.18
N VAL A 152 -1.22 1.75 -0.07
CA VAL A 152 -0.78 0.49 0.53
C VAL A 152 -0.77 0.53 2.06
N PRO A 153 -0.04 1.44 2.73
CA PRO A 153 -0.02 1.48 4.19
C PRO A 153 -1.39 1.85 4.77
N PHE A 154 -2.16 2.71 4.10
CA PHE A 154 -3.46 3.13 4.60
C PHE A 154 -4.50 2.00 4.56
N ALA A 155 -4.60 1.30 3.43
CA ALA A 155 -5.48 0.13 3.31
C ALA A 155 -5.02 -1.00 4.24
N ALA A 156 -3.71 -1.23 4.37
CA ALA A 156 -3.17 -2.23 5.28
C ALA A 156 -3.53 -1.98 6.74
N GLU A 157 -3.42 -0.73 7.20
CA GLU A 157 -3.83 -0.33 8.56
C GLU A 157 -5.32 -0.57 8.78
N TYR A 158 -6.16 -0.07 7.86
CA TYR A 158 -7.61 -0.27 7.93
C TYR A 158 -7.99 -1.76 7.99
N LEU A 159 -7.43 -2.57 7.09
CA LEU A 159 -7.71 -4.00 7.02
C LEU A 159 -7.25 -4.74 8.28
N SER A 160 -6.09 -4.38 8.83
CA SER A 160 -5.55 -4.98 10.06
C SER A 160 -6.42 -4.66 11.28
N VAL A 161 -7.00 -3.46 11.34
CA VAL A 161 -7.94 -3.08 12.42
C VAL A 161 -9.28 -3.81 12.27
N ARG A 162 -9.79 -3.97 11.04
CA ARG A 162 -11.09 -4.59 10.80
C ARG A 162 -11.07 -6.12 10.86
N ALA A 163 -9.94 -6.74 10.54
CA ALA A 163 -9.74 -8.17 10.58
C ALA A 163 -8.43 -8.51 11.34
N PRO A 164 -8.40 -8.33 12.68
CA PRO A 164 -7.18 -8.52 13.49
C PRO A 164 -6.66 -9.97 13.48
N ASP A 165 -7.54 -10.93 13.17
CA ASP A 165 -7.18 -12.36 13.07
C ASP A 165 -6.56 -12.73 11.71
N ALA A 166 -6.52 -11.80 10.75
CA ALA A 166 -5.95 -12.05 9.43
C ALA A 166 -4.41 -12.16 9.51
N PRO A 167 -3.79 -13.04 8.71
CA PRO A 167 -2.34 -13.15 8.62
C PRO A 167 -1.70 -11.80 8.25
N PRO A 168 -0.84 -11.22 9.11
CA PRO A 168 -0.24 -9.92 8.83
C PRO A 168 0.67 -9.95 7.59
N GLU A 169 1.25 -11.09 7.23
CA GLU A 169 1.99 -11.25 5.97
C GLU A 169 1.07 -11.11 4.75
N LEU A 170 -0.19 -11.57 4.81
CA LEU A 170 -1.11 -11.43 3.69
C LEU A 170 -1.44 -9.96 3.41
N ILE A 171 -1.62 -9.17 4.48
CA ILE A 171 -1.89 -7.73 4.38
C ILE A 171 -0.63 -6.95 4.01
N ARG A 172 0.53 -7.22 4.63
CA ARG A 172 1.78 -6.49 4.35
C ARG A 172 2.34 -6.76 2.95
N CYS A 173 2.09 -7.96 2.43
CA CYS A 173 2.48 -8.34 1.07
C CYS A 173 1.49 -7.88 0.00
N ALA A 174 0.38 -7.23 0.39
CA ALA A 174 -0.59 -6.68 -0.55
C ALA A 174 0.07 -5.69 -1.51
N ARG A 175 -0.12 -5.91 -2.81
CA ARG A 175 0.34 -5.02 -3.89
C ARG A 175 -0.84 -4.70 -4.81
N PRO A 176 -1.81 -3.89 -4.36
CA PRO A 176 -2.92 -3.47 -5.22
C PRO A 176 -2.39 -2.82 -6.49
N SER A 177 -3.03 -3.12 -7.63
CA SER A 177 -2.63 -2.59 -8.93
C SER A 177 -3.20 -1.20 -9.22
N PHE A 178 -4.26 -0.81 -8.51
CA PHE A 178 -4.89 0.51 -8.62
C PHE A 178 -4.19 1.56 -7.73
N ARG A 179 -4.50 2.85 -7.95
CA ARG A 179 -3.90 3.99 -7.24
C ARG A 179 -4.94 4.82 -6.50
#